data_AF-A0A1I2A0D3-F1
#
_entry.id   AF-A0A1I2A0D3-F1
#
_cell.length_a   1.000
_cell.length_b   1.000
_cell.length_c   1.000
_cell.angle_alpha   90.00
_cell.angle_beta   90.00
_cell.angle_gamma   90.00
#
_symmetry.space_group_name_H-M   'P 1'
#
loop_
_entity.id
_entity.type
_entity.pdbx_description
1 polymer ?
#
loop_
_entity_poly.entity_id
_entity_poly.type
_entity_poly.pdbx_seq_one_letter_code
_entity_poly.pdbx_strand_id
1 'polypeptide(L)'
;MPSDMFMWFIVFWSVLITGFLFIGGYFMFRKFLKSMPKEDGKSTLDWQDYYIDKTIHLWPQDKKDLLEELVSPVPEIFRDTAREKIAGKVGELALKEKAQEIDEDLLIRGYIIATPKRDHKFLRKKLIEKNIDFSTYEHLFN
;
A
#
# COMPACT_ATOMS: atom_id res chain seq x y z
N MET A 1 -33.64 -31.41 -34.22
CA MET A 1 -33.00 -31.57 -32.89
C MET A 1 -31.59 -31.03 -33.00
N PRO A 2 -31.06 -30.34 -31.98
CA PRO A 2 -29.65 -29.92 -32.01
C PRO A 2 -28.75 -31.15 -32.17
N SER A 3 -27.64 -31.02 -32.89
CA SER A 3 -26.69 -32.13 -33.03
C SER A 3 -26.07 -32.46 -31.67
N ASP A 4 -25.75 -33.73 -31.44
CA ASP A 4 -25.11 -34.17 -30.19
C ASP A 4 -23.82 -33.39 -29.90
N MET A 5 -23.07 -33.04 -30.95
CA MET A 5 -21.89 -32.19 -30.87
C MET A 5 -22.22 -30.79 -30.32
N PHE A 6 -23.33 -30.18 -30.75
CA PHE A 6 -23.76 -28.87 -30.26
C PHE A 6 -24.23 -28.93 -28.80
N MET A 7 -24.88 -30.02 -28.39
CA MET A 7 -25.25 -30.22 -26.98
C MET A 7 -24.01 -30.36 -26.08
N TRP A 8 -23.01 -31.15 -26.47
CA TRP A 8 -21.75 -31.26 -25.74
C TRP A 8 -20.97 -29.94 -25.68
N PHE A 9 -20.99 -29.15 -26.76
CA PHE A 9 -20.42 -27.80 -26.77
C PHE A 9 -21.06 -26.91 -25.70
N ILE A 10 -22.40 -26.89 -25.60
CA ILE A 10 -23.11 -26.10 -24.58
C ILE A 10 -22.74 -26.56 -23.17
N VAL A 11 -22.70 -27.87 -22.92
CA VAL A 11 -22.35 -28.42 -21.60
C VAL A 11 -20.92 -28.01 -21.21
N PHE A 12 -19.97 -28.14 -22.15
CA PHE A 12 -18.58 -27.72 -21.93
C PHE A 12 -18.49 -26.23 -21.56
N TRP A 13 -19.13 -25.35 -22.33
CA TRP A 13 -19.11 -23.91 -22.04
C TRP A 13 -19.81 -23.55 -20.74
N SER A 14 -20.90 -24.26 -20.39
CA SER A 14 -21.61 -24.04 -19.13
C SER A 14 -20.72 -24.36 -17.92
N VAL A 15 -20.00 -25.49 -17.96
CA VAL A 15 -19.04 -25.87 -16.91
C VAL A 15 -17.86 -24.89 -16.87
N LEU A 16 -17.33 -24.50 -18.03
CA LEU A 16 -16.19 -23.59 -18.14
C LEU A 16 -16.51 -22.18 -17.61
N ILE A 17 -17.65 -21.61 -17.97
CA ILE A 17 -18.10 -20.30 -17.46
C ILE A 17 -18.35 -20.38 -15.95
N THR A 18 -19.00 -21.44 -15.49
CA THR A 18 -19.23 -21.67 -14.05
C THR A 18 -17.90 -21.74 -13.28
N GLY A 19 -16.91 -22.46 -13.84
CA GLY A 19 -15.57 -22.53 -13.29
C GLY A 19 -14.89 -21.15 -13.19
N PHE A 20 -14.93 -20.35 -14.26
CA PHE A 20 -14.39 -18.98 -14.22
C PHE A 20 -15.12 -18.08 -13.22
N LEU A 21 -16.43 -18.24 -13.05
CA LEU A 21 -17.20 -17.49 -12.06
C LEU A 21 -16.75 -17.83 -10.63
N PHE A 22 -16.55 -19.11 -10.30
CA PHE A 22 -16.02 -19.51 -9.00
C PHE A 22 -14.61 -19.01 -8.76
N ILE A 23 -13.72 -19.09 -9.76
CA ILE A 23 -12.35 -18.59 -9.66
C ILE A 23 -12.35 -17.07 -9.43
N GLY A 24 -13.08 -16.31 -10.26
CA GLY A 24 -13.21 -14.87 -10.11
C GLY A 24 -13.84 -14.47 -8.78
N GLY A 25 -14.90 -15.17 -8.37
CA GLY A 25 -15.56 -15.01 -7.08
C GLY A 25 -14.60 -15.23 -5.91
N TYR A 26 -13.79 -16.28 -5.94
CA TYR A 26 -12.79 -16.55 -4.90
C TYR A 26 -11.77 -15.41 -4.74
N PHE A 27 -11.22 -14.88 -5.85
CA PHE A 27 -10.28 -13.76 -5.80
C PHE A 27 -10.94 -12.48 -5.26
N MET A 28 -12.14 -12.15 -5.74
CA MET A 28 -12.90 -10.99 -5.28
C MET A 28 -13.27 -11.11 -3.80
N PHE A 29 -13.71 -12.29 -3.35
CA PHE A 29 -14.06 -12.53 -1.96
C PHE A 29 -12.84 -12.42 -1.03
N ARG A 30 -11.69 -12.98 -1.44
CA ARG A 30 -10.44 -12.81 -0.68
C ARG A 30 -10.00 -11.35 -0.59
N LYS A 31 -10.16 -10.58 -1.67
CA LYS A 31 -9.87 -9.13 -1.67
C LYS A 31 -10.85 -8.39 -0.75
N PHE A 32 -12.13 -8.73 -0.82
CA PHE A 32 -13.19 -8.14 0.00
C PHE A 32 -12.98 -8.38 1.51
N LEU A 33 -12.58 -9.59 1.91
CA LEU A 33 -12.27 -9.88 3.32
C LEU A 33 -11.13 -9.01 3.87
N LYS A 34 -10.22 -8.51 3.01
CA LYS A 34 -9.16 -7.59 3.44
C LYS A 34 -9.61 -6.14 3.59
N SER A 35 -10.69 -5.75 2.92
CA SER A 35 -11.28 -4.41 3.03
C SER A 35 -12.36 -4.32 4.11
N MET A 36 -12.76 -5.46 4.70
CA MET A 36 -13.70 -5.47 5.81
C MET A 36 -13.15 -4.64 6.99
N PRO A 37 -14.02 -3.92 7.71
CA PRO A 37 -13.64 -3.24 8.94
C PRO A 37 -13.04 -4.23 9.93
N LYS A 38 -12.06 -3.76 10.72
CA LYS A 38 -11.51 -4.55 11.82
C LYS A 38 -12.48 -4.56 13.01
N GLU A 39 -12.05 -5.14 14.13
CA GLU A 39 -12.85 -5.23 15.37
C GLU A 39 -13.36 -3.87 15.87
N ASP A 40 -12.69 -2.78 15.50
CA ASP A 40 -13.02 -1.40 15.85
C ASP A 40 -13.99 -0.72 14.86
N GLY A 41 -14.46 -1.44 13.84
CA GLY A 41 -15.38 -0.90 12.83
C GLY A 41 -14.72 0.02 11.80
N LYS A 42 -13.39 0.15 11.79
CA LYS A 42 -12.64 0.92 10.78
C LYS A 42 -11.83 0.02 9.86
N SER A 43 -11.80 0.38 8.57
CA SER A 43 -10.91 -0.26 7.60
C SER A 43 -9.46 0.19 7.79
N THR A 44 -8.51 -0.49 7.15
CA THR A 44 -7.11 -0.02 7.14
C THR A 44 -6.94 1.34 6.47
N LEU A 45 -7.78 1.65 5.49
CA LEU A 45 -7.75 2.94 4.78
C LEU A 45 -8.32 4.04 5.68
N ASP A 46 -9.39 3.76 6.43
CA ASP A 46 -9.98 4.74 7.35
C ASP A 46 -8.98 5.15 8.44
N TRP A 47 -8.15 4.21 8.89
CA TRP A 47 -7.04 4.51 9.81
C TRP A 47 -5.93 5.31 9.16
N GLN A 48 -5.57 4.99 7.92
CA GLN A 48 -4.60 5.75 7.14
C GLN A 48 -5.03 7.21 7.02
N ASP A 49 -6.28 7.44 6.59
CA ASP A 49 -6.86 8.79 6.44
C ASP A 49 -6.89 9.52 7.79
N TYR A 50 -7.31 8.82 8.86
CA TYR A 50 -7.28 9.37 10.21
C TYR A 50 -5.89 9.87 10.62
N TYR A 51 -4.83 9.09 10.35
CA TYR A 51 -3.46 9.49 10.70
C TYR A 51 -2.95 10.65 9.86
N ILE A 52 -3.29 10.69 8.57
CA ILE A 52 -2.94 11.81 7.69
C ILE A 52 -3.60 13.09 8.20
N ASP A 53 -4.92 13.07 8.43
CA ASP A 53 -5.68 14.24 8.87
C ASP A 53 -5.17 14.79 10.21
N LYS A 54 -4.80 13.88 11.12
CA LYS A 54 -4.26 14.25 12.43
C LYS A 54 -2.83 14.72 12.41
N THR A 55 -2.07 14.49 11.34
CA THR A 55 -0.64 14.85 11.30
C THR A 55 -0.29 15.84 10.20
N ILE A 56 -1.20 16.17 9.27
CA ILE A 56 -0.95 17.06 8.13
C ILE A 56 -0.34 18.43 8.51
N HIS A 57 -0.69 18.93 9.70
CA HIS A 57 -0.19 20.20 10.25
C HIS A 57 1.22 20.08 10.86
N LEU A 58 1.69 18.86 11.14
CA LEU A 58 3.03 18.56 11.65
C LEU A 58 4.06 18.46 10.53
N TRP A 59 3.65 18.49 9.26
CA TRP A 59 4.56 18.34 8.11
C TRP A 59 5.13 19.69 7.67
N PRO A 60 6.43 19.95 7.91
CA PRO A 60 7.10 21.08 7.31
C PRO A 60 7.30 20.88 5.80
N GLN A 61 7.52 21.98 5.08
CA GLN A 61 7.54 21.96 3.62
C GLN A 61 8.70 21.12 3.06
N ASP A 62 9.88 21.19 3.68
CA ASP A 62 11.06 20.43 3.29
C ASP A 62 10.81 18.91 3.35
N LYS A 63 10.06 18.42 4.35
CA LYS A 63 9.72 16.99 4.45
C LYS A 63 8.63 16.56 3.49
N LYS A 64 7.71 17.46 3.11
CA LYS A 64 6.76 17.21 2.01
C LYS A 64 7.51 17.08 0.69
N ASP A 65 8.47 17.97 0.44
CA ASP A 65 9.29 17.93 -0.76
C ASP A 65 10.14 16.64 -0.80
N LEU A 66 10.76 16.28 0.32
CA LEU A 66 11.50 15.02 0.45
C LEU A 66 10.59 13.79 0.20
N LEU A 67 9.35 13.80 0.69
CA LEU A 67 8.40 12.72 0.40
C LEU A 67 8.13 12.59 -1.10
N GLU A 68 7.89 13.69 -1.83
CA GLU A 68 7.71 13.68 -3.29
C GLU A 68 8.93 13.09 -4.00
N GLU A 69 10.12 13.46 -3.56
CA GLU A 69 11.36 12.92 -4.11
C GLU A 69 11.50 11.42 -3.87
N LEU A 70 11.15 10.94 -2.67
CA LEU A 70 11.21 9.52 -2.32
C LEU A 70 10.21 8.68 -3.12
N VAL A 71 9.04 9.23 -3.47
CA VAL A 71 8.04 8.55 -4.32
C VAL A 71 8.26 8.76 -5.82
N SER A 72 9.21 9.59 -6.23
CA SER A 72 9.54 9.83 -7.64
C SER A 72 9.81 8.58 -8.50
N PRO A 73 10.45 7.49 -8.01
CA PRO A 73 10.67 6.29 -8.82
C PRO A 73 9.40 5.45 -9.03
N VAL A 74 8.30 5.76 -8.33
CA VAL A 74 7.02 5.08 -8.49
C VAL A 74 6.35 5.57 -9.79
N PRO A 75 5.78 4.67 -10.62
CA PRO A 75 5.00 5.07 -11.79
C PRO A 75 3.87 6.01 -11.40
N GLU A 76 3.57 7.00 -12.24
CA GLU A 76 2.65 8.10 -11.94
C GLU A 76 1.27 7.61 -11.45
N ILE A 77 0.72 6.58 -12.09
CA ILE A 77 -0.59 5.97 -11.75
C ILE A 77 -0.64 5.45 -10.30
N PHE A 78 0.50 5.13 -9.70
CA PHE A 78 0.60 4.60 -8.33
C PHE A 78 1.23 5.57 -7.33
N ARG A 79 1.69 6.74 -7.80
CA ARG A 79 2.47 7.67 -6.98
C ARG A 79 1.63 8.24 -5.84
N ASP A 80 0.40 8.64 -6.13
CA ASP A 80 -0.50 9.20 -5.11
C ASP A 80 -0.81 8.16 -4.01
N THR A 81 -1.15 6.93 -4.40
CA THR A 81 -1.38 5.83 -3.44
C THR A 81 -0.13 5.51 -2.61
N ALA A 82 1.06 5.56 -3.21
CA ALA A 82 2.31 5.35 -2.48
C ALA A 82 2.56 6.49 -1.47
N ARG A 83 2.37 7.75 -1.90
CA ARG A 83 2.50 8.95 -1.06
C ARG A 83 1.58 8.87 0.14
N GLU A 84 0.29 8.63 -0.06
CA GLU A 84 -0.70 8.54 1.02
C GLU A 84 -0.36 7.40 1.99
N LYS A 85 0.06 6.24 1.46
CA LYS A 85 0.42 5.10 2.30
C LYS A 85 1.64 5.40 3.19
N ILE A 86 2.64 6.09 2.66
CA ILE A 86 3.81 6.53 3.42
C ILE A 86 3.38 7.59 4.43
N ALA A 87 2.66 8.62 4.00
CA ALA A 87 2.18 9.71 4.86
C ALA A 87 1.34 9.20 6.03
N GLY A 88 0.43 8.24 5.81
CA GLY A 88 -0.37 7.64 6.87
C GLY A 88 0.48 6.83 7.86
N LYS A 89 1.51 6.12 7.39
CA LYS A 89 2.42 5.37 8.29
C LYS A 89 3.32 6.31 9.09
N VAL A 90 3.83 7.38 8.48
CA VAL A 90 4.58 8.44 9.17
C VAL A 90 3.69 9.11 10.22
N GLY A 91 2.45 9.44 9.86
CA GLY A 91 1.47 10.01 10.78
C GLY A 91 1.15 9.10 11.97
N GLU A 92 1.00 7.79 11.72
CA GLU A 92 0.83 6.79 12.78
C GLU A 92 2.01 6.80 13.77
N LEU A 93 3.25 6.81 13.26
CA LEU A 93 4.46 6.88 14.10
C LEU A 93 4.51 8.19 14.89
N ALA A 94 4.24 9.32 14.24
CA ALA A 94 4.26 10.63 14.87
C ALA A 94 3.23 10.76 16.00
N LEU A 95 2.01 10.27 15.81
CA LEU A 95 1.01 10.25 16.89
C LEU A 95 1.40 9.32 18.04
N LYS A 96 1.97 8.15 17.72
CA LYS A 96 2.42 7.19 18.74
C LYS A 96 3.56 7.74 19.59
N GLU A 97 4.47 8.47 18.97
CA GLU A 97 5.65 9.08 19.62
C GLU A 97 5.36 10.49 20.16
N LYS A 98 4.14 11.02 19.93
CA LYS A 98 3.72 12.39 20.30
C LYS A 98 4.67 13.45 19.74
N ALA A 99 5.13 13.24 18.52
CA ALA A 99 6.02 14.16 17.84
C ALA A 99 5.32 15.51 17.60
N GLN A 100 6.06 16.60 17.81
CA GLN A 100 5.57 17.96 17.56
C GLN A 100 5.71 18.37 16.09
N GLU A 101 6.56 17.68 15.34
CA GLU A 101 6.86 17.92 13.94
C GLU A 101 7.35 16.61 13.30
N ILE A 102 7.09 16.43 12.01
CA ILE A 102 7.65 15.31 11.25
C ILE A 102 9.10 15.65 10.92
N ASP A 103 10.02 14.91 11.50
CA ASP A 103 11.44 14.99 11.18
C ASP A 103 11.84 13.96 10.12
N GLU A 104 13.13 13.95 9.79
CA GLU A 104 13.66 13.01 8.80
C GLU A 104 13.59 11.56 9.30
N ASP A 105 13.81 11.33 10.60
CA ASP A 105 13.75 10.00 11.19
C ASP A 105 12.38 9.35 11.00
N LEU A 106 11.32 10.07 11.38
CA LEU A 106 9.94 9.60 11.23
C LEU A 106 9.59 9.35 9.76
N LEU A 107 10.02 10.25 8.86
CA LEU A 107 9.78 10.09 7.43
C LEU A 107 10.46 8.84 6.87
N ILE A 108 11.74 8.63 7.17
CA ILE A 108 12.50 7.50 6.64
C ILE A 108 12.03 6.17 7.23
N ARG A 109 11.73 6.12 8.53
CA ARG A 109 11.13 4.94 9.17
C ARG A 109 9.77 4.62 8.58
N GLY A 110 8.91 5.63 8.42
CA GLY A 110 7.60 5.47 7.81
C GLY A 110 7.69 5.02 6.35
N TYR A 111 8.65 5.54 5.59
CA TYR A 111 8.93 5.13 4.22
C TYR A 111 9.34 3.65 4.12
N ILE A 112 10.26 3.19 4.96
CA ILE A 112 10.71 1.78 4.98
C ILE A 112 9.55 0.84 5.36
N ILE A 113 8.79 1.18 6.41
CA ILE A 113 7.70 0.33 6.94
C ILE A 113 6.50 0.29 5.97
N ALA A 114 6.18 1.41 5.31
CA ALA A 114 5.08 1.47 4.35
C ALA A 114 5.38 0.70 3.05
N THR A 115 6.66 0.57 2.72
CA THR A 115 7.12 -0.05 1.47
C THR A 115 7.08 -1.58 1.55
N PRO A 116 6.45 -2.29 0.60
CA PRO A 116 6.44 -3.75 0.58
C PRO A 116 7.86 -4.32 0.48
N LYS A 117 8.14 -5.44 1.18
CA LYS A 117 9.46 -6.10 1.20
C LYS A 117 10.05 -6.37 -0.18
N ARG A 118 9.21 -6.74 -1.15
CA ARG A 118 9.62 -6.97 -2.55
C ARG A 118 10.22 -5.72 -3.23
N ASP A 119 9.84 -4.53 -2.78
CA ASP A 119 10.18 -3.24 -3.38
C ASP A 119 11.35 -2.55 -2.63
N HIS A 120 11.85 -3.15 -1.54
CA HIS A 120 12.96 -2.61 -0.74
C HIS A 120 14.26 -2.41 -1.52
N LYS A 121 14.47 -3.15 -2.61
CA LYS A 121 15.62 -2.94 -3.51
C LYS A 121 15.61 -1.52 -4.10
N PHE A 122 14.45 -1.04 -4.54
CA PHE A 122 14.30 0.31 -5.10
C PHE A 122 14.41 1.37 -4.01
N LEU A 123 13.85 1.08 -2.84
CA LEU A 123 13.94 1.95 -1.67
C LEU A 123 15.40 2.22 -1.27
N ARG A 124 16.21 1.17 -1.10
CA ARG A 124 17.63 1.30 -0.74
C ARG A 124 18.40 2.10 -1.78
N LYS A 125 18.17 1.81 -3.07
CA LYS A 125 18.80 2.56 -4.16
C LYS A 125 18.49 4.06 -4.04
N LYS A 126 17.22 4.41 -3.78
CA LYS A 126 16.79 5.81 -3.66
C LYS A 126 17.39 6.51 -2.44
N LEU A 127 17.49 5.83 -1.30
CA LEU A 127 18.14 6.37 -0.10
C LEU A 127 19.64 6.63 -0.34
N ILE A 128 20.34 5.71 -1.01
CA ILE A 128 21.75 5.88 -1.40
C ILE A 128 21.92 7.08 -2.35
N GLU A 129 21.05 7.21 -3.36
CA GLU A 129 21.07 8.36 -4.29
C GLU A 129 20.90 9.71 -3.58
N LYS A 130 20.19 9.72 -2.44
CA LYS A 130 19.98 10.90 -1.60
C LYS A 130 21.03 11.07 -0.50
N ASN A 131 22.04 10.21 -0.43
CA ASN A 131 23.06 10.19 0.61
C ASN A 131 22.48 10.08 2.04
N ILE A 132 21.34 9.40 2.18
CA ILE A 132 20.71 9.15 3.49
C ILE A 132 21.29 7.86 4.04
N ASP A 133 21.95 7.93 5.20
CA ASP A 133 22.43 6.74 5.90
C ASP A 133 21.25 6.00 6.53
N PHE A 134 21.05 4.75 6.12
CA PHE A 134 20.00 3.87 6.64
C PHE A 134 20.54 2.76 7.54
N SER A 135 21.82 2.79 7.91
CA SER A 135 22.46 1.83 8.81
C SER A 135 21.66 1.60 10.11
N THR A 136 21.12 2.68 10.68
CA THR A 136 20.31 2.65 11.91
C THR A 136 18.94 1.98 11.70
N TYR A 137 18.43 2.00 10.47
CA TYR A 137 17.12 1.45 10.10
C TYR A 137 17.19 0.02 9.54
N GLU A 138 18.37 -0.60 9.49
CA GLU A 138 18.56 -1.92 8.89
C GLU A 138 17.61 -2.98 9.47
N HIS A 139 17.29 -2.85 10.77
CA HIS A 139 16.33 -3.70 11.47
C HIS A 139 14.90 -3.66 10.90
N LEU A 140 14.52 -2.57 10.21
CA LEU A 140 13.19 -2.40 9.60
C LEU A 140 13.04 -3.08 8.23
N PHE A 141 14.14 -3.57 7.66
CA PHE A 141 14.14 -4.26 6.36
C PHE A 141 13.87 -5.78 6.46
N ASN A 142 13.80 -6.33 7.68
CA ASN A 142 13.64 -7.77 7.93
C ASN A 142 12.21 -8.28 7.79
#